data_AF-A0A953END1-F1
#
_entry.id   AF-A0A953END1-F1
#
_cell.length_a   1.000
_cell.length_b   1.000
_cell.length_c   1.000
_cell.angle_alpha   90.00
_cell.angle_beta   90.00
_cell.angle_gamma   90.00
#
_symmetry.space_group_name_H-M   'P 1'
#
loop_
_entity.id
_entity.type
_entity.pdbx_description
1 polymer ?
#
loop_
_entity_poly.entity_id
_entity_poly.type
_entity_poly.pdbx_seq_one_letter_code
_entity_poly.pdbx_strand_id
1 'polypeptide(L)'
;IVVDAVYRLDGYADAYGLTMLRLYSTWFAIWIGAVFLVVGAAFVVGYAGRRWLAPTLVASLLPSLFLLNAVNPEALVAARNLQGSTEVGTVDLDYLLDDLGGDAIPTVAHNTGTLSRLDSDTLDYWCDGDLPDSGPFGWNVNLSVEYARDARSDLCR
;
A
#
# COMPACT_ATOMS: atom_id res chain seq x y z
N ILE A 1 15.31 0.23 -19.24
CA ILE A 1 13.90 -0.21 -19.39
C ILE A 1 13.16 -0.24 -18.05
N VAL A 2 13.65 -0.95 -17.03
CA VAL A 2 12.94 -1.05 -15.72
C VAL A 2 12.89 0.29 -15.00
N VAL A 3 14.02 1.02 -15.00
CA VAL A 3 14.09 2.37 -14.41
C VAL A 3 13.12 3.34 -15.09
N ASP A 4 12.95 3.25 -16.40
CA ASP A 4 12.02 4.09 -17.17
C ASP A 4 10.55 3.77 -16.85
N ALA A 5 10.23 2.48 -16.71
CA ALA A 5 8.88 2.04 -16.30
C ALA A 5 8.54 2.51 -14.88
N VAL A 6 9.48 2.40 -13.94
CA VAL A 6 9.30 2.90 -12.56
C VAL A 6 9.11 4.41 -12.56
N TYR A 7 9.92 5.14 -13.33
CA TYR A 7 9.83 6.61 -13.41
C TYR A 7 8.49 7.09 -14.00
N ARG A 8 7.96 6.40 -15.02
CA ARG A 8 6.62 6.71 -15.55
C ARG A 8 5.51 6.38 -14.56
N LEU A 9 5.61 5.26 -13.85
CA LEU A 9 4.61 4.88 -12.83
C LEU A 9 4.59 5.86 -11.65
N ASP A 10 5.77 6.33 -11.23
CA ASP A 10 5.92 7.35 -10.17
C ASP A 10 5.28 8.68 -10.59
N GLY A 11 5.53 9.12 -11.83
CA GLY A 11 4.88 10.32 -12.38
C GLY A 11 3.35 10.23 -12.46
N TYR A 12 2.77 9.03 -12.63
CA TYR A 12 1.32 8.84 -12.53
C TYR A 12 0.81 8.85 -11.09
N ALA A 13 1.62 8.39 -10.13
CA ALA A 13 1.28 8.43 -8.72
C ALA A 13 1.30 9.86 -8.18
N ASP A 14 2.25 10.69 -8.62
CA ASP A 14 2.32 12.10 -8.25
C ASP A 14 1.11 12.90 -8.78
N ALA A 15 0.58 12.54 -9.95
CA ALA A 15 -0.54 13.27 -10.57
C ALA A 15 -1.93 12.83 -10.06
N TYR A 16 -2.11 11.55 -9.69
CA TYR A 16 -3.43 10.97 -9.39
C TYR A 16 -3.52 10.29 -8.02
N GLY A 17 -2.46 10.32 -7.21
CA GLY A 17 -2.34 9.54 -6.00
C GLY A 17 -1.82 8.11 -6.23
N LEU A 18 -1.24 7.54 -5.18
CA LEU A 18 -0.75 6.17 -5.14
C LEU A 18 -1.93 5.21 -4.94
N THR A 19 -1.95 4.13 -5.73
CA THR A 19 -2.90 3.02 -5.53
C THR A 19 -2.15 1.73 -5.23
N MET A 20 -2.82 0.77 -4.60
CA MET A 20 -2.31 -0.58 -4.35
C MET A 20 -1.77 -1.22 -5.63
N LEU A 21 -2.49 -1.09 -6.76
CA LEU A 21 -2.08 -1.66 -8.03
C LEU A 21 -0.73 -1.11 -8.52
N ARG A 22 -0.52 0.22 -8.43
CA ARG A 22 0.74 0.86 -8.84
C ARG A 22 1.89 0.52 -7.89
N LEU A 23 1.62 0.44 -6.58
CA LEU A 23 2.59 0.03 -5.58
C LEU A 23 3.08 -1.40 -5.84
N TYR A 24 2.16 -2.35 -5.99
CA TYR A 24 2.50 -3.76 -6.26
C TYR A 24 3.20 -3.92 -7.62
N SER A 25 2.77 -3.20 -8.64
CA SER A 25 3.42 -3.21 -9.96
C SER A 25 4.86 -2.70 -9.89
N THR A 26 5.10 -1.61 -9.15
CA THR A 26 6.44 -1.03 -8.96
C THR A 26 7.34 -1.99 -8.18
N TRP A 27 6.82 -2.58 -7.09
CA TRP A 27 7.56 -3.57 -6.32
C TRP A 27 7.94 -4.78 -7.16
N PHE A 28 7.00 -5.29 -7.96
CA PHE A 28 7.23 -6.40 -8.87
C PHE A 28 8.29 -6.05 -9.94
N ALA A 29 8.25 -4.82 -10.48
CA ALA A 29 9.26 -4.37 -11.44
C ALA A 29 10.67 -4.32 -10.82
N ILE A 30 10.81 -3.85 -9.58
CA ILE A 30 12.08 -3.85 -8.84
C ILE A 30 12.56 -5.29 -8.62
N TRP A 31 11.66 -6.18 -8.18
CA TRP A 31 11.99 -7.59 -7.96
C TRP A 31 12.47 -8.27 -9.25
N ILE A 32 11.77 -8.08 -10.37
CA ILE A 32 12.18 -8.58 -11.69
C ILE A 32 13.56 -8.01 -12.09
N GLY A 33 13.81 -6.73 -11.84
CA GLY A 33 15.11 -6.10 -12.07
C GLY A 33 16.23 -6.79 -11.28
N ALA A 34 16.01 -7.07 -10.00
CA ALA A 34 16.96 -7.79 -9.15
C ALA A 34 17.19 -9.23 -9.64
N VAL A 35 16.14 -9.95 -10.04
CA VAL A 35 16.24 -11.28 -10.65
C VAL A 35 17.11 -11.25 -11.91
N PHE A 36 16.91 -10.27 -12.80
CA PHE A 36 17.74 -10.12 -14.00
C PHE A 36 19.21 -9.86 -13.67
N LEU A 37 19.50 -9.06 -12.64
CA LEU A 37 20.88 -8.83 -12.18
C LEU A 37 21.54 -10.12 -11.67
N VAL A 38 20.83 -10.92 -10.86
CA VAL A 38 21.32 -12.21 -10.35
C VAL A 38 21.57 -13.18 -11.49
N VAL A 39 20.62 -13.29 -12.44
CA VAL A 39 20.76 -14.15 -13.61
C VAL A 39 21.94 -13.71 -14.47
N GLY A 40 22.07 -12.41 -14.73
CA GLY A 40 23.16 -11.82 -15.51
C GLY A 40 24.53 -12.04 -14.87
N ALA A 41 24.67 -11.79 -13.56
CA ALA A 41 25.89 -12.04 -12.82
C ALA A 41 26.30 -13.52 -12.90
N ALA A 42 25.33 -14.42 -12.73
CA ALA A 42 25.61 -15.85 -12.85
C ALA A 42 25.98 -16.25 -14.29
N PHE A 43 25.64 -15.47 -15.32
CA PHE A 43 26.01 -15.75 -16.73
C PHE A 43 27.48 -15.37 -16.94
N VAL A 44 27.92 -14.25 -16.34
CA VAL A 44 29.29 -13.75 -16.40
C VAL A 44 30.27 -14.67 -15.63
N VAL A 45 29.86 -15.22 -14.48
CA VAL A 45 30.74 -16.03 -13.59
C VAL A 45 30.97 -17.47 -14.10
N GLY A 46 30.21 -17.93 -15.10
CA GLY A 46 30.42 -19.23 -15.76
C GLY A 46 29.45 -20.35 -15.34
N TYR A 47 29.27 -21.31 -16.26
CA TYR A 47 28.14 -22.25 -16.34
C TYR A 47 28.14 -23.47 -15.39
N ALA A 48 29.17 -23.66 -14.56
CA ALA A 48 29.31 -24.88 -13.78
C ALA A 48 28.41 -24.89 -12.52
N GLY A 49 27.30 -25.65 -12.57
CA GLY A 49 26.57 -26.08 -11.36
C GLY A 49 25.37 -25.21 -10.92
N ARG A 50 24.57 -24.67 -11.83
CA ARG A 50 23.43 -23.76 -11.54
C ARG A 50 22.13 -24.40 -11.02
N ARG A 51 22.19 -25.56 -10.35
CA ARG A 51 20.99 -26.14 -9.69
C ARG A 51 20.44 -25.24 -8.57
N TRP A 52 21.25 -24.33 -8.05
CA TRP A 52 20.89 -23.40 -6.98
C TRP A 52 20.15 -22.15 -7.46
N LEU A 53 20.23 -21.77 -8.74
CA LEU A 53 19.62 -20.51 -9.19
C LEU A 53 18.09 -20.52 -9.16
N ALA A 54 17.47 -21.55 -9.74
CA ALA A 54 16.02 -21.69 -9.71
C ALA A 54 15.45 -21.68 -8.27
N PRO A 55 15.97 -22.47 -7.31
CA PRO A 55 15.47 -22.42 -5.94
C PRO A 55 15.78 -21.11 -5.24
N THR A 56 16.92 -20.44 -5.49
CA THR A 56 17.18 -19.11 -4.90
C THR A 56 16.23 -18.04 -5.40
N LEU A 57 15.89 -18.04 -6.69
CA LEU A 57 14.92 -17.10 -7.26
C LEU A 57 13.51 -17.32 -6.68
N VAL A 58 13.08 -18.58 -6.59
CA VAL A 58 11.79 -18.91 -5.97
C VAL A 58 11.81 -18.57 -4.48
N ALA A 59 12.90 -18.89 -3.77
CA ALA A 59 13.07 -18.57 -2.36
C ALA A 59 13.08 -17.06 -2.10
N SER A 60 13.45 -16.22 -3.07
CA SER A 60 13.41 -14.76 -2.94
C SER A 60 12.01 -14.17 -2.92
N LEU A 61 10.98 -14.90 -3.37
CA LEU A 61 9.59 -14.45 -3.31
C LEU A 61 9.10 -14.32 -1.86
N LEU A 62 9.42 -15.28 -1.01
CA LEU A 62 9.02 -15.29 0.40
C LEU A 62 9.48 -14.05 1.19
N PRO A 63 10.78 -13.71 1.24
CA PRO A 63 11.24 -12.51 1.93
C PRO A 63 10.73 -11.24 1.25
N SER A 64 10.49 -11.24 -0.07
CA SER A 64 9.91 -10.08 -0.77
C SER A 64 8.46 -9.83 -0.35
N LEU A 65 7.66 -10.89 -0.24
CA LEU A 65 6.29 -10.81 0.28
C LEU A 65 6.26 -10.42 1.76
N PHE A 66 7.17 -11.00 2.55
CA PHE A 66 7.32 -10.65 3.95
C PHE A 66 7.69 -9.17 4.12
N LEU A 67 8.62 -8.65 3.33
CA LEU A 67 9.00 -7.24 3.36
C LEU A 67 7.83 -6.34 2.98
N LEU A 68 7.09 -6.70 1.92
CA LEU A 68 5.91 -5.96 1.46
C LEU A 68 4.85 -5.88 2.57
N ASN A 69 4.58 -7.02 3.22
CA ASN A 69 3.58 -7.10 4.28
C ASN A 69 4.05 -6.37 5.55
N ALA A 70 5.33 -6.50 5.93
CA ALA A 70 5.89 -5.81 7.08
C ALA A 70 5.88 -4.28 6.98
N VAL A 71 5.85 -3.74 5.75
CA VAL A 71 5.79 -2.29 5.50
C VAL A 71 4.37 -1.73 5.65
N ASN A 72 3.34 -2.56 5.82
CA ASN A 72 1.92 -2.15 5.82
C ASN A 72 1.59 -1.28 4.59
N PRO A 73 1.41 -1.90 3.41
CA PRO A 73 1.28 -1.17 2.14
C PRO A 73 0.07 -0.23 2.15
N GLU A 74 -1.01 -0.60 2.85
CA GLU A 74 -2.22 0.20 3.04
C GLU A 74 -1.93 1.51 3.80
N ALA A 75 -1.21 1.42 4.92
CA ALA A 75 -0.78 2.59 5.68
C ALA A 75 0.18 3.49 4.88
N LEU A 76 1.09 2.90 4.10
CA LEU A 76 2.02 3.65 3.24
C LEU A 76 1.28 4.44 2.14
N VAL A 77 0.31 3.80 1.48
CA VAL A 77 -0.53 4.44 0.45
C VAL A 77 -1.34 5.58 1.08
N ALA A 78 -1.97 5.34 2.22
CA ALA A 78 -2.73 6.36 2.95
C ALA A 78 -1.84 7.56 3.32
N ALA A 79 -0.66 7.32 3.90
CA ALA A 79 0.26 8.38 4.29
C ALA A 79 0.73 9.21 3.08
N ARG A 80 1.07 8.57 1.95
CA ARG A 80 1.56 9.28 0.75
C ARG A 80 0.45 10.11 0.10
N ASN A 81 -0.76 9.58 0.02
CA ASN A 81 -1.90 10.34 -0.52
C ASN A 81 -2.26 11.53 0.37
N LEU A 82 -2.25 11.36 1.69
CA LEU A 82 -2.55 12.44 2.64
C LEU A 82 -1.46 13.53 2.69
N GLN A 83 -0.19 13.19 2.46
CA GLN A 83 0.92 14.15 2.45
C GLN A 83 1.11 14.86 1.11
N GLY A 84 0.78 14.20 -0.02
CA GLY A 84 0.98 14.74 -1.37
C GLY A 84 -0.13 15.70 -1.83
N SER A 85 -1.32 15.63 -1.24
CA SER A 85 -2.46 16.46 -1.64
C SER A 85 -2.28 17.91 -1.22
N THR A 86 -1.80 18.71 -2.16
CA THR A 86 -1.71 20.17 -2.06
C THR A 86 -3.06 20.83 -2.38
N GLU A 87 -3.96 20.13 -3.06
CA GLU A 87 -5.35 20.55 -3.32
C GLU A 87 -6.34 19.75 -2.46
N VAL A 88 -7.14 20.49 -1.69
CA VAL A 88 -8.28 19.96 -0.92
C VAL A 88 -9.36 19.57 -1.93
N GLY A 89 -9.39 18.29 -2.34
CA GLY A 89 -10.39 17.76 -3.28
C GLY A 89 -9.93 16.61 -4.17
N THR A 90 -8.63 16.30 -4.23
CA THR A 90 -8.10 15.18 -5.03
C THR A 90 -7.87 13.89 -4.22
N VAL A 91 -8.08 13.93 -2.90
CA VAL A 91 -8.01 12.75 -2.05
C VAL A 91 -9.32 11.98 -2.21
N ASP A 92 -9.25 10.84 -2.89
CA ASP A 92 -10.36 9.89 -3.00
C ASP A 92 -10.53 9.19 -1.65
N LEU A 93 -11.44 9.72 -0.83
CA LEU A 93 -11.74 9.19 0.49
C LEU A 93 -12.47 7.85 0.38
N ASP A 94 -13.34 7.68 -0.62
CA ASP A 94 -13.99 6.40 -0.87
C ASP A 94 -12.93 5.31 -1.11
N TYR A 95 -11.88 5.62 -1.88
CA TYR A 95 -10.74 4.71 -2.03
C TYR A 95 -10.00 4.42 -0.70
N LEU A 96 -9.71 5.46 0.10
CA LEU A 96 -9.00 5.31 1.37
C LEU A 96 -9.79 4.54 2.43
N LEU A 97 -11.12 4.58 2.36
CA LEU A 97 -12.03 4.11 3.39
C LEU A 97 -12.68 2.77 3.04
N ASP A 98 -13.13 2.60 1.80
CA ASP A 98 -13.81 1.37 1.35
C ASP A 98 -12.84 0.37 0.73
N ASP A 99 -11.82 0.85 0.00
CA ASP A 99 -11.00 0.01 -0.89
C ASP A 99 -9.61 -0.32 -0.29
N LEU A 100 -9.08 0.55 0.58
CA LEU A 100 -7.74 0.41 1.14
C LEU A 100 -7.67 -0.42 2.43
N GLY A 101 -8.81 -0.79 3.03
CA GLY A 101 -8.86 -1.70 4.17
C GLY A 101 -8.62 -1.06 5.56
N GLY A 102 -8.68 -1.89 6.60
CA GLY A 102 -8.66 -1.44 8.00
C GLY A 102 -7.33 -0.86 8.50
N ASP A 103 -6.19 -1.24 7.90
CA ASP A 103 -4.87 -0.77 8.35
C ASP A 103 -4.58 0.69 7.92
N ALA A 104 -5.35 1.22 6.96
CA ALA A 104 -5.26 2.62 6.55
C ALA A 104 -5.87 3.57 7.59
N ILE A 105 -6.92 3.14 8.30
CA ILE A 105 -7.72 3.97 9.21
C ILE A 105 -6.91 4.68 10.31
N PRO A 106 -6.02 4.02 11.07
CA PRO A 106 -5.23 4.71 12.08
C PRO A 106 -4.32 5.79 11.48
N THR A 107 -3.82 5.58 10.25
CA THR A 107 -2.99 6.56 9.54
C THR A 107 -3.83 7.77 9.12
N VAL A 108 -5.05 7.56 8.65
CA VAL A 108 -6.00 8.63 8.31
C VAL A 108 -6.38 9.42 9.57
N ALA A 109 -6.70 8.72 10.66
CA ALA A 109 -7.10 9.33 11.92
C ALA A 109 -5.99 10.19 12.54
N HIS A 110 -4.73 9.76 12.47
CA HIS A 110 -3.59 10.52 12.98
C HIS A 110 -3.29 11.78 12.16
N ASN A 111 -3.77 11.86 10.91
CA ASN A 111 -3.65 13.03 10.04
C ASN A 111 -4.93 13.89 10.07
N THR A 112 -5.51 14.08 11.27
CA THR A 112 -6.74 14.85 11.52
C THR A 112 -6.69 16.29 11.00
N GLY A 113 -5.49 16.88 10.88
CA GLY A 113 -5.28 18.20 10.28
C GLY A 113 -5.59 18.29 8.79
N THR A 114 -5.61 17.16 8.08
CA THR A 114 -6.06 17.07 6.68
C THR A 114 -7.58 16.83 6.62
N LEU A 115 -8.12 15.99 7.53
CA LEU A 115 -9.55 15.73 7.63
C LEU A 115 -10.36 16.96 8.04
N SER A 116 -9.81 17.81 8.90
CA SER A 116 -10.43 19.09 9.29
C SER A 116 -10.52 20.11 8.15
N ARG A 117 -9.87 19.87 7.01
CA ARG A 117 -10.07 20.64 5.77
C ARG A 117 -11.18 20.07 4.89
N LEU A 118 -11.64 18.86 5.17
CA LEU A 118 -12.80 18.27 4.49
C LEU A 118 -14.08 18.90 5.02
N ASP A 119 -15.12 18.80 4.20
CA ASP A 119 -16.45 19.29 4.56
C ASP A 119 -17.04 18.49 5.73
N SER A 120 -17.82 19.15 6.59
CA SER A 120 -18.41 18.51 7.78
C SER A 120 -19.30 17.33 7.41
N ASP A 121 -19.98 17.40 6.26
CA ASP A 121 -20.85 16.35 5.75
C ASP A 121 -20.06 15.06 5.43
N THR A 122 -18.81 15.19 4.98
CA THR A 122 -17.95 14.04 4.67
C THR A 122 -17.44 13.37 5.94
N LEU A 123 -17.14 14.16 6.97
CA LEU A 123 -16.73 13.63 8.27
C LEU A 123 -17.89 12.88 8.94
N ASP A 124 -19.11 13.40 8.84
CA ASP A 124 -20.31 12.77 9.37
C ASP A 124 -20.62 11.44 8.65
N TYR A 125 -20.53 11.43 7.32
CA TYR A 125 -20.63 10.19 6.52
C TYR A 125 -19.63 9.12 6.95
N TRP A 126 -18.39 9.52 7.26
CA TRP A 126 -17.36 8.59 7.71
C TRP A 126 -17.62 8.03 9.12
N CYS A 127 -18.13 8.86 10.02
CA CYS A 127 -18.45 8.46 11.39
C CYS A 127 -19.68 7.54 11.45
N ASP A 128 -20.66 7.73 10.55
CA ASP A 128 -21.86 6.91 10.42
C ASP A 128 -21.64 5.60 9.61
N GLY A 129 -20.58 5.52 8.82
CA GLY A 129 -20.26 4.35 7.98
C GLY A 129 -19.87 3.10 8.78
N ASP A 130 -20.11 1.91 8.20
CA ASP A 130 -19.60 0.65 8.72
C ASP A 130 -18.11 0.48 8.38
N LEU A 131 -17.35 -0.15 9.28
CA LEU A 131 -15.98 -0.57 8.97
C LEU A 131 -16.02 -1.70 7.91
N PRO A 132 -15.14 -1.66 6.89
CA PRO A 132 -15.06 -2.72 5.87
C PRO A 132 -14.96 -4.12 6.49
N ASP A 133 -15.77 -5.05 6.00
CA ASP A 133 -15.81 -6.47 6.40
C ASP A 133 -16.13 -6.75 7.89
N SER A 134 -16.69 -5.79 8.64
CA SER A 134 -17.05 -5.99 10.06
C SER A 134 -18.27 -6.91 10.33
N GLY A 135 -18.86 -7.49 9.28
CA GLY A 135 -20.04 -8.36 9.37
C GLY A 135 -19.77 -9.75 9.97
N PRO A 136 -20.81 -10.48 10.40
CA PRO A 136 -20.69 -11.81 11.03
C PRO A 136 -20.12 -12.91 10.11
N PHE A 137 -19.95 -12.62 8.81
CA PHE A 137 -19.32 -13.50 7.82
C PHE A 137 -17.99 -12.95 7.28
N GLY A 138 -17.44 -11.91 7.92
CA GLY A 138 -16.13 -11.34 7.60
C GLY A 138 -15.03 -12.33 7.95
N TRP A 139 -14.11 -12.57 7.02
CA TRP A 139 -12.95 -13.44 7.22
C TRP A 139 -11.78 -12.72 7.91
N ASN A 140 -11.96 -11.45 8.27
CA ASN A 140 -10.92 -10.52 8.70
C ASN A 140 -10.95 -10.19 10.21
N VAL A 141 -11.31 -11.15 11.07
CA VAL A 141 -11.14 -11.04 12.52
C VAL A 141 -9.65 -10.95 12.89
N ASN A 142 -9.12 -9.73 12.84
CA ASN A 142 -7.72 -9.38 13.06
C ASN A 142 -7.62 -8.13 13.97
N LEU A 143 -6.50 -7.97 14.66
CA LEU A 143 -6.17 -6.78 15.46
C LEU A 143 -6.28 -5.47 14.67
N SER A 144 -6.05 -5.49 13.36
CA SER A 144 -6.17 -4.30 12.51
C SER A 144 -7.55 -3.63 12.60
N VAL A 145 -8.61 -4.43 12.69
CA VAL A 145 -10.00 -3.93 12.82
C VAL A 145 -10.24 -3.32 14.20
N GLU A 146 -9.61 -3.84 15.24
CA GLU A 146 -9.69 -3.25 16.59
C GLU A 146 -8.98 -1.89 16.63
N TYR A 147 -7.77 -1.80 16.08
CA TYR A 147 -7.03 -0.54 15.98
C TYR A 147 -7.77 0.51 15.14
N ALA A 148 -8.37 0.10 14.03
CA ALA A 148 -9.19 0.98 13.21
C ALA A 148 -10.40 1.53 13.97
N ARG A 149 -11.10 0.68 14.73
CA ARG A 149 -12.27 1.08 15.53
C ARG A 149 -11.89 2.07 16.62
N ASP A 150 -10.79 1.81 17.32
CA ASP A 150 -10.29 2.69 18.39
C ASP A 150 -9.93 4.07 17.83
N ALA A 151 -9.13 4.10 16.77
CA ALA A 151 -8.72 5.34 16.10
C ALA A 151 -9.89 6.16 15.54
N ARG A 152 -10.93 5.50 15.00
CA ARG A 152 -12.15 6.17 14.53
C ARG A 152 -12.96 6.74 15.70
N SER A 153 -13.09 5.98 16.79
CA SER A 153 -13.88 6.39 17.95
C SER A 153 -13.32 7.63 18.65
N ASP A 154 -12.01 7.82 18.61
CA ASP A 154 -11.37 9.03 19.15
C ASP A 154 -11.59 10.26 18.28
N LEU A 155 -11.83 10.08 16.98
CA LEU A 155 -12.00 11.16 16.01
C LEU A 155 -13.47 11.59 15.85
N CYS A 156 -14.40 10.64 16.02
CA CYS A 156 -15.85 10.84 15.92
C CYS A 156 -16.53 11.12 17.28
N ARG A 157 -15.76 11.52 18.30
CA ARG A 157 -16.27 11.86 19.65
C ARG A 157 -16.63 13.33 19.75
#